data_AF-A0A645BT10-F1
#
_entry.id   AF-A0A645BT10-F1
#
_cell.length_a   1.000
_cell.length_b   1.000
_cell.length_c   1.000
_cell.angle_alpha   90.00
_cell.angle_beta   90.00
_cell.angle_gamma   90.00
#
_symmetry.space_group_name_H-M   'P 1'
#
loop_
_entity.id
_entity.type
_entity.pdbx_description
1 polymer ?
#
loop_
_entity_poly.entity_id
_entity_poly.type
_entity_poly.pdbx_seq_one_letter_code
_entity_poly.pdbx_strand_id
1 'polypeptide(L)'
;MGSPLVIAACTSCLEVFRKELPEVRAVSLWTVLQEKGVPETVPIPSATAALHDPCTAAELPEVRAAVRDLVARTGRPAEELPLSGELASCCGFGGLQECANPGLAAKTARERCGQSSSDFLVYCAMCRDLFARTGKRTVHLLDLFFPPPGGAGADLPPVSWSDQRENRTALVRNMRKSLWKEEEEMEEEEGTLSLVMDEGTEKTLESRRILAGTVRQAIWHGEASGRKIARPDGTFVTCLKPAAVTYWVVYRPREDGLFEVLNGWSHRMEVKGTEEGTP
;
A
#
# COMPACT_ATOMS: atom_id res chain seq x y z
N MET A 1 13.67 -22.19 -11.88
CA MET A 1 14.11 -22.50 -10.50
C MET A 1 13.22 -23.61 -9.96
N GLY A 2 13.75 -24.82 -9.72
CA GLY A 2 12.94 -26.03 -9.51
C GLY A 2 12.16 -26.11 -8.18
N SER A 3 12.68 -25.52 -7.09
CA SER A 3 12.01 -25.46 -5.78
C SER A 3 12.53 -24.27 -4.97
N PRO A 4 12.05 -23.03 -5.24
CA PRO A 4 12.53 -21.85 -4.54
C PRO A 4 12.12 -21.88 -3.06
N LEU A 5 13.01 -21.39 -2.20
CA LEU A 5 12.64 -21.00 -0.83
C LEU A 5 11.90 -19.66 -0.89
N VAL A 6 10.65 -19.63 -0.43
CA VAL A 6 9.88 -18.39 -0.30
C VAL A 6 10.20 -17.75 1.05
N ILE A 7 10.63 -16.49 1.03
CA ILE A 7 10.81 -15.67 2.23
C ILE A 7 9.67 -14.66 2.28
N ALA A 8 8.73 -14.84 3.22
CA ALA A 8 7.55 -14.00 3.34
C ALA A 8 7.72 -12.94 4.43
N ALA A 9 7.66 -11.67 4.05
CA ALA A 9 7.63 -10.54 5.00
C ALA A 9 6.27 -10.41 5.70
N CYS A 10 5.19 -10.73 4.98
CA CYS A 10 3.82 -10.68 5.47
C CYS A 10 3.45 -12.02 6.11
N THR A 11 2.94 -11.96 7.34
CA THR A 11 2.44 -13.12 8.09
C THR A 11 1.26 -13.82 7.41
N SER A 12 0.38 -13.05 6.76
CA SER A 12 -0.71 -13.62 5.95
C SER A 12 -0.20 -14.36 4.71
N CYS A 13 0.82 -13.82 4.02
CA CYS A 13 1.42 -14.53 2.89
C CYS A 13 2.11 -15.83 3.34
N LEU A 14 2.80 -15.81 4.48
CA LEU A 14 3.43 -16.99 5.06
C LEU A 14 2.40 -18.08 5.36
N GLU A 15 1.27 -17.71 5.98
CA GLU A 15 0.15 -18.62 6.27
C GLU A 15 -0.41 -19.23 4.97
N VAL A 16 -0.69 -18.41 3.95
CA VAL A 16 -1.20 -18.88 2.65
C VAL A 16 -0.23 -19.87 2.01
N PHE A 17 1.07 -19.58 1.94
CA PHE A 17 2.02 -20.53 1.36
C PHE A 17 2.09 -21.84 2.14
N ARG A 18 2.14 -21.79 3.48
CA ARG A 18 2.21 -23.00 4.30
C ARG A 18 0.95 -23.88 4.21
N LYS A 19 -0.22 -23.26 4.05
CA LYS A 19 -1.50 -23.95 4.02
C LYS A 19 -1.89 -24.43 2.63
N GLU A 20 -1.79 -23.57 1.64
CA GLU A 20 -2.32 -23.80 0.29
C GLU A 20 -1.27 -24.38 -0.67
N LEU A 21 0.03 -24.24 -0.36
CA LEU A 21 1.15 -24.75 -1.16
C LEU A 21 2.24 -25.39 -0.27
N PRO A 22 1.92 -26.41 0.54
CA PRO A 22 2.84 -27.00 1.51
C PRO A 22 4.11 -27.60 0.89
N GLU A 23 4.09 -27.93 -0.40
CA GLU A 23 5.25 -28.38 -1.17
C GLU A 23 6.27 -27.25 -1.43
N VAL A 24 5.84 -25.99 -1.37
CA VAL A 24 6.72 -24.82 -1.46
C VAL A 24 7.20 -24.45 -0.07
N ARG A 25 8.50 -24.62 0.18
CA ARG A 25 9.09 -24.23 1.46
C ARG A 25 8.97 -22.70 1.64
N ALA A 26 8.23 -22.28 2.66
CA ALA A 26 8.07 -20.87 3.03
C ALA A 26 8.55 -20.60 4.46
N VAL A 27 9.36 -19.54 4.62
CA VAL A 27 9.90 -19.07 5.91
C VAL A 27 9.60 -17.60 6.12
N SER A 28 9.56 -17.17 7.38
CA SER A 28 9.34 -15.76 7.72
C SER A 28 10.58 -14.92 7.48
N LEU A 29 10.42 -13.74 6.88
CA LEU A 29 11.48 -12.74 6.80
C LEU A 29 12.04 -12.42 8.20
N TRP A 30 11.18 -12.32 9.21
CA TRP A 30 11.57 -11.97 10.57
C TRP A 30 12.53 -13.01 11.18
N THR A 31 12.27 -14.30 10.96
CA THR A 31 13.18 -15.37 11.39
C THR A 31 14.50 -15.35 10.62
N VAL A 32 14.46 -15.02 9.33
CA VAL A 32 15.68 -14.89 8.52
C VAL A 32 16.53 -13.71 8.99
N LEU A 33 15.92 -12.55 9.25
CA LEU A 33 16.63 -11.37 9.76
C LEU A 33 17.20 -11.59 11.16
N GLN A 34 16.48 -12.32 12.03
CA GLN A 34 16.98 -12.70 13.35
C GLN A 34 18.27 -13.52 13.25
N GLU A 35 18.32 -14.48 12.32
CA GLU A 35 19.46 -15.38 12.11
C GLU A 35 20.62 -14.70 11.36
N LYS A 36 20.32 -14.01 10.25
CA LYS A 36 21.32 -13.41 9.36
C LYS A 36 21.83 -12.05 9.83
N GLY A 37 21.09 -11.41 10.74
CA GLY A 37 21.37 -10.07 11.21
C GLY A 37 20.67 -8.99 10.38
N VAL A 38 20.74 -7.78 10.93
CA VAL A 38 20.24 -6.53 10.39
C VAL A 38 21.36 -5.49 10.46
N PRO A 39 21.34 -4.42 9.65
CA PRO A 39 22.28 -3.31 9.80
C PRO A 39 22.32 -2.81 11.26
N GLU A 40 23.51 -2.39 11.71
CA GLU A 40 23.66 -1.81 13.05
C GLU A 40 22.79 -0.54 13.18
N THR A 41 22.18 -0.39 14.35
CA THR A 41 21.10 0.55 14.66
C THR A 41 21.26 1.94 14.06
N VAL A 42 20.23 2.41 13.36
CA VAL A 42 20.03 3.83 13.06
C VAL A 42 19.56 4.51 14.37
N PRO A 43 20.03 5.73 14.71
CA PRO A 43 19.58 6.40 15.93
C PRO A 43 18.06 6.64 15.90
N ILE A 44 17.34 6.01 16.81
CA ILE A 44 15.89 6.16 16.99
C ILE A 44 15.64 6.96 18.28
N PRO A 45 14.61 7.81 18.35
CA PRO A 45 14.25 8.53 19.57
C PRO A 45 14.07 7.60 20.77
N SER A 46 14.47 8.06 21.96
CA SER A 46 14.50 7.30 23.22
C SER A 46 13.12 6.93 23.80
N ALA A 47 12.02 7.31 23.15
CA ALA A 47 10.68 7.12 23.67
C ALA A 47 10.18 5.68 23.42
N THR A 48 9.60 5.06 24.47
CA THR A 48 8.95 3.75 24.38
C THR A 48 7.91 3.72 23.25
N ALA A 49 7.88 2.63 22.47
CA ALA A 49 6.83 2.35 21.50
C ALA A 49 5.92 1.22 21.98
N ALA A 50 4.67 1.22 21.53
CA ALA A 50 3.77 0.08 21.73
C ALA A 50 3.88 -0.88 20.54
N LEU A 51 4.30 -2.13 20.80
CA LEU A 51 4.37 -3.16 19.78
C LEU A 51 2.96 -3.67 19.46
N HIS A 52 2.62 -3.68 18.18
CA HIS A 52 1.41 -4.31 17.69
C HIS A 52 1.73 -5.50 16.80
N ASP A 53 1.41 -6.69 17.30
CA ASP A 53 1.32 -7.91 16.52
C ASP A 53 0.12 -7.84 15.55
N PRO A 54 0.29 -8.10 14.25
CA PRO A 54 -0.84 -8.29 13.36
C PRO A 54 -1.58 -9.57 13.74
N CYS A 55 -2.90 -9.59 13.54
CA CYS A 55 -3.75 -10.73 13.92
C CYS A 55 -3.31 -12.07 13.31
N THR A 56 -2.73 -12.07 12.10
CA THR A 56 -2.22 -13.28 11.43
C THR A 56 -0.89 -13.80 12.01
N ALA A 57 -0.31 -13.11 13.01
CA ALA A 57 0.86 -13.60 13.75
C ALA A 57 0.49 -14.38 15.03
N ALA A 58 -0.79 -14.43 15.41
CA ALA A 58 -1.23 -15.04 16.66
C ALA A 58 -0.73 -16.49 16.81
N GLU A 59 -0.90 -17.29 15.75
CA GLU A 59 -0.49 -18.70 15.69
C GLU A 59 0.96 -18.90 15.22
N LEU A 60 1.76 -17.82 15.16
CA LEU A 60 3.15 -17.84 14.69
C LEU A 60 4.13 -17.45 15.82
N PRO A 61 4.31 -18.29 16.86
CA PRO A 61 5.19 -17.99 17.99
C PRO A 61 6.64 -17.72 17.55
N GLU A 62 7.12 -18.39 16.51
CA GLU A 62 8.47 -18.19 15.98
C GLU A 62 8.64 -16.80 15.37
N VAL A 63 7.60 -16.28 14.72
CA VAL A 63 7.61 -14.93 14.15
C VAL A 63 7.52 -13.89 15.26
N ARG A 64 6.62 -14.09 16.22
CA ARG A 64 6.44 -13.21 17.37
C ARG A 64 7.71 -13.08 18.21
N ALA A 65 8.44 -14.18 18.41
CA ALA A 65 9.71 -14.20 19.12
C ALA A 65 10.81 -13.49 18.31
N ALA A 66 10.93 -13.77 17.01
CA ALA A 66 11.91 -13.13 16.14
C ALA A 66 11.72 -11.61 16.06
N VAL A 67 10.47 -11.14 15.96
CA VAL A 67 10.15 -9.71 15.99
C VAL A 67 10.60 -9.07 17.30
N ARG A 68 10.28 -9.68 18.46
CA ARG A 68 10.67 -9.12 19.77
C ARG A 68 12.19 -9.03 19.94
N ASP A 69 12.94 -10.04 19.47
CA ASP A 69 14.40 -9.98 19.44
C ASP A 69 14.92 -8.83 18.57
N LEU A 70 14.37 -8.69 17.36
CA LEU A 70 14.73 -7.59 16.45
C LEU A 70 14.37 -6.22 17.05
N VAL A 71 13.21 -6.08 17.69
CA VAL A 71 12.81 -4.85 18.39
C VAL A 71 13.81 -4.50 19.49
N ALA A 72 14.24 -5.47 20.31
CA ALA A 72 15.26 -5.24 21.34
C ALA A 72 16.59 -4.74 20.74
N ARG A 73 16.97 -5.23 19.56
CA ARG A 73 18.17 -4.77 18.84
C ARG A 73 18.07 -3.33 18.35
N THR A 74 16.87 -2.76 18.21
CA THR A 74 16.72 -1.34 17.83
C THR A 74 17.13 -0.36 18.92
N GLY A 75 17.30 -0.83 20.16
CA GLY A 75 17.56 0.01 21.34
C GLY A 75 16.34 0.82 21.81
N ARG A 76 15.20 0.71 21.11
CA ARG A 76 13.93 1.35 21.51
C ARG A 76 13.18 0.45 22.50
N PRO A 77 12.85 0.91 23.72
CA PRO A 77 11.97 0.16 24.60
C PRO A 77 10.61 -0.07 23.92
N ALA A 78 10.06 -1.27 24.06
CA ALA A 78 8.73 -1.59 23.56
C ALA A 78 7.82 -2.12 24.67
N GLU A 79 6.63 -1.56 24.78
CA GLU A 79 5.56 -2.08 25.62
C GLU A 79 4.62 -2.99 24.82
N GLU A 80 4.01 -3.95 25.51
CA GLU A 80 2.99 -4.84 24.94
C GLU A 80 1.61 -4.17 25.03
N LEU A 81 0.88 -4.14 23.91
CA LEU A 81 -0.51 -3.70 23.93
C LEU A 81 -1.42 -4.73 24.60
N PRO A 82 -2.57 -4.33 25.17
CA PRO A 82 -3.64 -5.28 25.50
C PRO A 82 -4.00 -6.13 24.30
N LEU A 83 -4.33 -7.41 24.49
CA LEU A 83 -4.66 -8.33 23.38
C LEU A 83 -3.55 -8.32 22.31
N SER A 84 -2.31 -8.60 22.74
CA SER A 84 -1.14 -8.84 21.88
C SER A 84 -0.78 -10.33 21.85
N GLY A 85 0.27 -10.69 21.10
CA GLY A 85 0.76 -12.05 21.00
C GLY A 85 -0.29 -13.00 20.41
N GLU A 86 -0.66 -14.02 21.17
CA GLU A 86 -1.65 -15.05 20.77
C GLU A 86 -3.07 -14.49 20.72
N LEU A 87 -3.30 -13.36 21.38
CA LEU A 87 -4.58 -12.68 21.44
C LEU A 87 -4.59 -11.43 20.55
N ALA A 88 -3.65 -11.31 19.61
CA ALA A 88 -3.46 -10.14 18.76
C ALA A 88 -4.76 -9.68 18.10
N SER A 89 -5.25 -8.51 18.51
CA SER A 89 -6.45 -7.90 17.93
C SER A 89 -6.18 -7.36 16.51
N CYS A 90 -7.18 -7.44 15.63
CA CYS A 90 -7.08 -6.93 14.27
C CYS A 90 -7.00 -5.40 14.23
N CYS A 91 -6.26 -4.84 13.26
CA CYS A 91 -6.24 -3.40 12.99
C CYS A 91 -7.52 -2.88 12.32
N GLY A 92 -8.32 -3.78 11.73
CA GLY A 92 -9.52 -3.46 10.94
C GLY A 92 -9.35 -3.61 9.42
N PHE A 93 -8.15 -4.00 8.95
CA PHE A 93 -7.91 -4.26 7.53
C PHE A 93 -8.31 -5.67 7.09
N GLY A 94 -7.96 -6.68 7.90
CA GLY A 94 -8.12 -8.11 7.56
C GLY A 94 -9.57 -8.53 7.34
N GLY A 95 -9.76 -9.72 6.75
CA GLY A 95 -11.09 -10.28 6.51
C GLY A 95 -11.96 -9.45 5.55
N LEU A 96 -11.33 -8.62 4.70
CA LEU A 96 -11.99 -7.66 3.81
C LEU A 96 -12.82 -6.58 4.52
N GLN A 97 -12.62 -6.35 5.82
CA GLN A 97 -13.42 -5.38 6.57
C GLN A 97 -13.27 -3.97 6.00
N GLU A 98 -12.04 -3.53 5.70
CA GLU A 98 -11.81 -2.21 5.10
C GLU A 98 -12.45 -2.09 3.70
N CYS A 99 -12.54 -3.19 2.95
CA CYS A 99 -13.23 -3.24 1.66
C CYS A 99 -14.75 -3.18 1.77
N ALA A 100 -15.33 -3.96 2.68
CA ALA A 100 -16.77 -4.12 2.81
C ALA A 100 -17.42 -3.02 3.65
N ASN A 101 -16.70 -2.52 4.67
CA ASN A 101 -17.18 -1.49 5.58
C ASN A 101 -16.00 -0.62 6.09
N PRO A 102 -15.56 0.37 5.29
CA PRO A 102 -14.49 1.30 5.67
C PRO A 102 -14.76 2.04 6.98
N GLY A 103 -16.04 2.33 7.28
CA GLY A 103 -16.45 2.99 8.51
C GLY A 103 -16.18 2.14 9.75
N LEU A 104 -16.49 0.85 9.69
CA LEU A 104 -16.16 -0.11 10.75
C LEU A 104 -14.64 -0.29 10.88
N ALA A 105 -13.92 -0.43 9.76
CA ALA A 105 -12.45 -0.50 9.78
C ALA A 105 -11.81 0.71 10.47
N ALA A 106 -12.27 1.92 10.14
CA ALA A 106 -11.78 3.13 10.79
C ALA A 106 -12.12 3.17 12.29
N LYS A 107 -13.29 2.64 12.70
CA LYS A 107 -13.65 2.51 14.11
C LYS A 107 -12.74 1.53 14.83
N THR A 108 -12.54 0.33 14.29
CA THR A 108 -11.62 -0.69 14.84
C THR A 108 -10.21 -0.14 14.99
N ALA A 109 -9.69 0.55 13.97
CA ALA A 109 -8.37 1.15 14.01
C ALA A 109 -8.25 2.20 15.12
N ARG A 110 -9.24 3.11 15.24
CA ARG A 110 -9.25 4.13 16.31
C ARG A 110 -9.31 3.53 17.70
N GLU A 111 -10.15 2.52 17.91
CA GLU A 111 -10.24 1.81 19.19
C GLU A 111 -8.89 1.15 19.54
N ARG A 112 -8.24 0.52 18.56
CA ARG A 112 -6.90 -0.06 18.76
C ARG A 112 -5.86 1.00 19.07
N CYS A 113 -5.81 2.09 18.32
CA CYS A 113 -4.88 3.21 18.52
C CYS A 113 -5.04 3.88 19.89
N GLY A 114 -6.26 3.89 20.46
CA GLY A 114 -6.57 4.47 21.76
C GLY A 114 -6.10 3.65 22.97
N GLN A 115 -5.57 2.44 22.77
CA GLN A 115 -5.15 1.55 23.86
C GLN A 115 -3.76 1.88 24.44
N SER A 116 -3.02 2.79 23.81
CA SER A 116 -1.75 3.31 24.33
C SER A 116 -1.53 4.74 23.83
N SER A 117 -0.87 5.58 24.62
CA SER A 117 -0.42 6.91 24.22
C SER A 117 0.89 6.87 23.42
N SER A 118 1.68 5.81 23.56
CA SER A 118 2.97 5.61 22.88
C SER A 118 2.82 5.48 21.37
N ASP A 119 3.83 5.88 20.60
CA ASP A 119 3.86 5.62 19.15
C ASP A 119 3.76 4.11 18.89
N PHE A 120 3.16 3.71 17.78
CA PHE A 120 3.05 2.29 17.43
C PHE A 120 4.26 1.80 16.63
N LEU A 121 4.75 0.63 17.02
CA LEU A 121 5.71 -0.15 16.26
C LEU A 121 4.99 -1.38 15.71
N VAL A 122 4.95 -1.51 14.39
CA VAL A 122 4.22 -2.58 13.70
C VAL A 122 5.15 -3.34 12.76
N TYR A 123 4.76 -4.55 12.36
CA TYR A 123 5.48 -5.36 11.39
C TYR A 123 4.56 -5.92 10.29
N CYS A 124 3.44 -5.22 10.07
CA CYS A 124 2.52 -5.42 8.97
C CYS A 124 2.27 -4.08 8.28
N ALA A 125 2.53 -4.01 6.98
CA ALA A 125 2.35 -2.80 6.17
C ALA A 125 0.90 -2.28 6.24
N MET A 126 -0.08 -3.18 6.25
CA MET A 126 -1.49 -2.79 6.33
C MET A 126 -1.88 -2.22 7.69
N CYS A 127 -1.33 -2.77 8.79
CA CYS A 127 -1.51 -2.17 10.11
C CYS A 127 -0.88 -0.78 10.18
N ARG A 128 0.31 -0.61 9.60
CA ARG A 128 1.01 0.68 9.55
C ARG A 128 0.15 1.75 8.90
N ASP A 129 -0.34 1.50 7.68
CA ASP A 129 -1.12 2.49 6.93
C ASP A 129 -2.47 2.76 7.60
N LEU A 130 -3.14 1.73 8.11
CA LEU A 130 -4.45 1.89 8.72
C LEU A 130 -4.40 2.70 10.01
N PHE A 131 -3.37 2.52 10.84
CA PHE A 131 -3.19 3.33 12.06
C PHE A 131 -2.71 4.76 11.74
N ALA A 132 -1.80 4.92 10.78
CA ALA A 132 -1.37 6.25 10.35
C ALA A 132 -2.55 7.08 9.80
N ARG A 133 -3.51 6.45 9.11
CA ARG A 133 -4.77 7.10 8.65
C ARG A 133 -5.65 7.59 9.80
N THR A 134 -5.49 7.08 11.03
CA THR A 134 -6.20 7.61 12.22
C THR A 134 -5.43 8.75 12.90
N GLY A 135 -4.29 9.17 12.36
CA GLY A 135 -3.38 10.14 12.98
C GLY A 135 -2.48 9.53 14.07
N LYS A 136 -2.47 8.20 14.25
CA LYS A 136 -1.58 7.54 15.20
C LYS A 136 -0.18 7.47 14.59
N ARG A 137 0.79 8.10 15.24
CA ARG A 137 2.21 7.98 14.90
C ARG A 137 2.60 6.51 14.92
N THR A 138 2.97 5.97 13.77
CA THR A 138 3.16 4.53 13.57
C THR A 138 4.33 4.30 12.63
N VAL A 139 5.27 3.46 13.04
CA VAL A 139 6.45 3.09 12.23
C VAL A 139 6.46 1.59 11.96
N HIS A 140 6.84 1.21 10.74
CA HIS A 140 7.05 -0.20 10.41
C HIS A 140 8.46 -0.61 10.86
N LEU A 141 8.61 -1.80 11.44
CA LEU A 141 9.89 -2.28 11.97
C LEU A 141 10.98 -2.36 10.89
N LEU A 142 10.63 -2.69 9.64
CA LEU A 142 11.61 -2.65 8.54
C LEU A 142 12.14 -1.24 8.27
N ASP A 143 11.34 -0.19 8.46
CA ASP A 143 11.77 1.19 8.20
C ASP A 143 12.88 1.61 9.19
N LEU A 144 12.97 0.95 10.36
CA LEU A 144 14.03 1.19 11.34
C LEU A 144 15.38 0.60 10.92
N PHE A 145 15.37 -0.51 10.21
CA PHE A 145 16.58 -1.18 9.71
C PHE A 145 16.96 -0.75 8.29
N PHE A 146 15.96 -0.36 7.49
CA PHE A 146 16.07 -0.01 6.08
C PHE A 146 15.26 1.26 5.82
N PRO A 147 15.74 2.44 6.28
CA PRO A 147 14.99 3.68 6.19
C PRO A 147 14.69 4.04 4.73
N PRO A 148 13.46 4.52 4.43
CA PRO A 148 13.14 5.02 3.10
C PRO A 148 13.91 6.32 2.80
N PRO A 149 13.97 6.75 1.53
CA PRO A 149 14.45 8.08 1.18
C PRO A 149 13.67 9.15 1.97
N GLY A 150 14.36 9.97 2.76
CA GLY A 150 13.73 10.91 3.71
C GLY A 150 13.79 10.50 5.18
N GLY A 151 14.27 9.29 5.48
CA GLY A 151 14.54 8.81 6.84
C GLY A 151 13.44 7.91 7.42
N ALA A 152 13.72 7.32 8.58
CA ALA A 152 12.74 6.54 9.33
C ALA A 152 11.97 7.43 10.31
N GLY A 153 10.66 7.29 10.40
CA GLY A 153 9.88 8.07 11.36
C GLY A 153 8.45 7.58 11.52
N ALA A 154 7.92 7.74 12.74
CA ALA A 154 6.51 7.46 13.04
C ALA A 154 5.55 8.50 12.43
N ASP A 155 6.10 9.60 11.90
CA ASP A 155 5.38 10.71 11.26
C ASP A 155 5.27 10.55 9.74
N LEU A 156 5.83 9.48 9.17
CA LEU A 156 5.69 9.20 7.74
C LEU A 156 4.20 9.05 7.39
N PRO A 157 3.71 9.72 6.32
CA PRO A 157 2.31 9.65 5.93
C PRO A 157 1.91 8.21 5.57
N PRO A 158 0.62 7.84 5.68
CA PRO A 158 0.14 6.56 5.18
C PRO A 158 0.37 6.49 3.65
N VAL A 159 0.68 5.29 3.15
CA VAL A 159 0.82 5.07 1.70
C VAL A 159 -0.57 5.00 1.07
N SER A 160 -0.80 5.74 -0.02
CA SER A 160 -2.08 5.68 -0.76
C SER A 160 -2.18 4.38 -1.58
N TRP A 161 -3.38 4.01 -2.03
CA TRP A 161 -3.54 2.84 -2.91
C TRP A 161 -2.80 3.01 -4.24
N SER A 162 -2.74 4.24 -4.75
CA SER A 162 -1.98 4.57 -5.96
C SER A 162 -0.49 4.37 -5.72
N ASP A 163 0.04 4.92 -4.62
CA ASP A 163 1.45 4.79 -4.25
C ASP A 163 1.84 3.33 -4.03
N GLN A 164 1.00 2.52 -3.39
CA GLN A 164 1.28 1.08 -3.23
C GLN A 164 1.48 0.38 -4.57
N ARG A 165 0.66 0.71 -5.59
CA ARG A 165 0.78 0.15 -6.93
C ARG A 165 2.02 0.67 -7.66
N GLU A 166 2.26 1.98 -7.58
CA GLU A 166 3.42 2.63 -8.22
C GLU A 166 4.73 2.16 -7.61
N ASN A 167 4.83 2.11 -6.28
CA ASN A 167 5.98 1.58 -5.54
C ASN A 167 6.26 0.13 -5.92
N ARG A 168 5.24 -0.72 -6.10
CA ARG A 168 5.42 -2.10 -6.56
C ARG A 168 5.98 -2.14 -7.98
N THR A 169 5.42 -1.36 -8.91
CA THR A 169 5.92 -1.30 -10.29
C THR A 169 7.35 -0.78 -10.34
N ALA A 170 7.66 0.29 -9.61
CA ALA A 170 8.99 0.87 -9.51
C ALA A 170 10.00 -0.12 -8.90
N LEU A 171 9.60 -0.85 -7.86
CA LEU A 171 10.43 -1.90 -7.25
C LEU A 171 10.73 -3.02 -8.26
N VAL A 172 9.72 -3.54 -8.96
CA VAL A 172 9.91 -4.59 -9.98
C VAL A 172 10.86 -4.11 -11.08
N ARG A 173 10.65 -2.90 -11.61
CA ARG A 173 11.53 -2.27 -12.61
C ARG A 173 12.96 -2.15 -12.09
N ASN A 174 13.14 -1.64 -10.87
CA ASN A 174 14.45 -1.48 -10.26
C ASN A 174 15.15 -2.83 -10.10
N MET A 175 14.46 -3.86 -9.63
CA MET A 175 15.04 -5.19 -9.45
C MET A 175 15.39 -5.86 -10.79
N ARG A 176 14.53 -5.74 -11.82
CA ARG A 176 14.82 -6.22 -13.19
C ARG A 176 16.12 -5.63 -13.72
N LYS A 177 16.26 -4.30 -13.61
CA LYS A 177 17.45 -3.58 -14.05
C LYS A 177 18.69 -3.93 -13.22
N SER A 178 18.58 -3.95 -11.89
CA SER A 178 19.74 -4.05 -10.99
C SER A 178 20.20 -5.48 -10.72
N LEU A 179 19.27 -6.40 -10.45
CA LEU A 179 19.58 -7.78 -10.08
C LEU A 179 19.63 -8.70 -11.30
N TRP A 180 18.65 -8.58 -12.19
CA TRP A 180 18.52 -9.46 -13.36
C TRP A 180 19.15 -8.89 -14.63
N LYS A 181 19.54 -7.61 -14.63
CA LYS A 181 20.14 -6.90 -15.78
C LYS A 181 19.29 -7.05 -17.05
N GLU A 182 17.98 -7.14 -16.88
CA GLU A 182 17.03 -7.18 -17.98
C GLU A 182 16.92 -5.78 -18.59
N GLU A 183 16.96 -5.71 -19.93
CA GLU A 183 16.66 -4.49 -20.67
C GLU A 183 15.13 -4.33 -20.72
N GLU A 184 14.62 -3.16 -20.33
CA GLU A 184 13.20 -2.85 -20.53
C GLU A 184 12.99 -2.45 -21.99
N GLU A 185 12.15 -3.19 -22.71
CA GLU A 185 11.37 -2.58 -23.79
C GLU A 185 10.42 -1.59 -23.12
N MET A 186 10.67 -0.29 -23.30
CA MET A 186 9.71 0.72 -22.90
C MET A 186 8.46 0.53 -23.76
N GLU A 187 7.37 0.04 -23.17
CA GLU A 187 6.04 0.33 -23.69
C GLU A 187 5.84 1.85 -23.55
N GLU A 188 6.25 2.58 -24.59
CA GLU A 188 6.16 4.03 -24.67
C GLU A 188 4.68 4.47 -24.70
N GLU A 189 4.42 5.62 -24.06
CA GLU A 189 3.25 6.50 -24.18
C GLU A 189 2.05 6.34 -23.23
N GLU A 190 1.61 5.14 -22.80
CA GLU A 190 0.42 5.03 -21.91
C GLU A 190 0.66 5.52 -20.46
N GLY A 191 1.91 5.48 -19.99
CA GLY A 191 2.27 5.63 -18.58
C GLY A 191 2.90 6.96 -18.16
N THR A 192 3.15 7.89 -19.08
CA THR A 192 3.97 9.10 -18.85
C THR A 192 3.16 10.38 -18.61
N LEU A 193 1.83 10.32 -18.70
CA LEU A 193 0.98 11.48 -18.44
C LEU A 193 1.19 12.02 -17.03
N SER A 194 1.63 13.26 -16.94
CA SER A 194 1.86 13.93 -15.67
C SER A 194 0.54 14.55 -15.17
N LEU A 195 0.10 14.10 -14.00
CA LEU A 195 -1.14 14.53 -13.38
C LEU A 195 -0.86 15.58 -12.29
N VAL A 196 -1.76 16.55 -12.16
CA VAL A 196 -1.82 17.49 -11.04
C VAL A 196 -3.18 17.33 -10.39
N MET A 197 -3.20 17.16 -9.06
CA MET A 197 -4.42 16.96 -8.29
C MET A 197 -4.32 17.82 -7.02
N ASP A 198 -5.42 18.42 -6.60
CA ASP A 198 -5.48 19.03 -5.27
C ASP A 198 -5.74 17.96 -4.19
N GLU A 199 -5.46 18.31 -2.92
CA GLU A 199 -5.61 17.38 -1.78
C GLU A 199 -7.06 16.83 -1.66
N GLY A 200 -8.07 17.63 -2.03
CA GLY A 200 -9.47 17.22 -2.01
C GLY A 200 -9.79 16.15 -3.05
N THR A 201 -9.23 16.29 -4.25
CA THR A 201 -9.36 15.36 -5.36
C THR A 201 -8.63 14.06 -5.06
N GLU A 202 -7.39 14.14 -4.54
CA GLU A 202 -6.63 12.96 -4.12
C GLU A 202 -7.39 12.14 -3.07
N LYS A 203 -7.92 12.79 -2.02
CA LYS A 203 -8.76 12.13 -1.00
C LYS A 203 -10.01 11.51 -1.60
N THR A 204 -10.65 12.19 -2.55
CA THR A 204 -11.85 11.69 -3.23
C THR A 204 -11.53 10.41 -4.01
N LEU A 205 -10.49 10.43 -4.83
CA LEU A 205 -10.08 9.28 -5.64
C LEU A 205 -9.62 8.11 -4.76
N GLU A 206 -8.84 8.38 -3.72
CA GLU A 206 -8.38 7.38 -2.74
C GLU A 206 -9.58 6.70 -2.04
N SER A 207 -10.55 7.48 -1.57
CA SER A 207 -11.77 6.95 -0.92
C SER A 207 -12.63 6.09 -1.85
N ARG A 208 -12.58 6.38 -3.17
CA ARG A 208 -13.29 5.65 -4.23
C ARG A 208 -12.43 4.55 -4.85
N ARG A 209 -11.19 4.35 -4.38
CA ARG A 209 -10.23 3.36 -4.89
C ARG A 209 -9.95 3.51 -6.39
N ILE A 210 -9.90 4.76 -6.85
CA ILE A 210 -9.57 5.10 -8.23
C ILE A 210 -8.09 5.43 -8.27
N LEU A 211 -7.30 4.54 -8.88
CA LEU A 211 -5.84 4.65 -8.89
C LEU A 211 -5.40 5.74 -9.88
N ALA A 212 -4.33 6.47 -9.56
CA ALA A 212 -3.74 7.46 -10.45
C ALA A 212 -3.35 6.86 -11.81
N GLY A 213 -2.89 5.61 -11.84
CA GLY A 213 -2.64 4.89 -13.10
C GLY A 213 -3.90 4.71 -13.96
N THR A 214 -5.05 4.40 -13.34
CA THR A 214 -6.35 4.31 -14.05
C THR A 214 -6.80 5.67 -14.56
N VAL A 215 -6.53 6.75 -13.80
CA VAL A 215 -6.79 8.12 -14.24
C VAL A 215 -5.94 8.48 -15.46
N ARG A 216 -4.64 8.18 -15.43
CA ARG A 216 -3.73 8.39 -16.58
C ARG A 216 -4.23 7.65 -17.80
N GLN A 217 -4.53 6.35 -17.69
CA GLN A 217 -5.05 5.56 -18.81
C GLN A 217 -6.35 6.12 -19.38
N ALA A 218 -7.27 6.58 -18.52
CA ALA A 218 -8.53 7.14 -18.98
C ALA A 218 -8.32 8.46 -19.75
N ILE A 219 -7.47 9.36 -19.23
CA ILE A 219 -7.13 10.61 -19.92
C ILE A 219 -6.41 10.31 -21.23
N TRP A 220 -5.41 9.43 -21.22
CA TRP A 220 -4.68 9.04 -22.42
C TRP A 220 -5.61 8.53 -23.52
N HIS A 221 -6.46 7.56 -23.18
CA HIS A 221 -7.43 6.99 -24.13
C HIS A 221 -8.41 8.06 -24.64
N GLY A 222 -8.92 8.92 -23.76
CA GLY A 222 -9.82 10.02 -24.14
C GLY A 222 -9.18 11.05 -25.08
N GLU A 223 -7.90 11.39 -24.86
CA GLU A 223 -7.13 12.29 -25.71
C GLU A 223 -6.78 11.65 -27.06
N ALA A 224 -6.27 10.41 -27.05
CA ALA A 224 -5.84 9.71 -28.26
C ALA A 224 -7.01 9.34 -29.19
N SER A 225 -8.12 8.88 -28.63
CA SER A 225 -9.27 8.42 -29.40
C SER A 225 -10.30 9.52 -29.67
N GLY A 226 -10.15 10.70 -29.05
CA GLY A 226 -11.18 11.75 -29.03
C GLY A 226 -12.46 11.40 -28.26
N ARG A 227 -12.50 10.27 -27.53
CA ARG A 227 -13.68 9.84 -26.75
C ARG A 227 -13.73 10.58 -25.41
N LYS A 228 -14.06 11.86 -25.51
CA LYS A 228 -14.20 12.79 -24.37
C LYS A 228 -15.29 13.81 -24.65
N ILE A 229 -15.92 14.30 -23.60
CA ILE A 229 -16.98 15.31 -23.65
C ILE A 229 -16.39 16.62 -23.17
N ALA A 230 -16.40 17.64 -24.04
CA ALA A 230 -16.02 19.00 -23.66
C ALA A 230 -17.15 19.68 -22.88
N ARG A 231 -16.79 20.39 -21.82
CA ARG A 231 -17.72 21.20 -21.00
C ARG A 231 -17.50 22.70 -21.23
N PRO A 232 -18.52 23.55 -21.01
CA PRO A 232 -18.40 25.00 -21.23
C PRO A 232 -17.33 25.71 -20.39
N ASP A 233 -16.92 25.10 -19.27
CA ASP A 233 -15.91 25.61 -18.34
C ASP A 233 -14.46 25.21 -18.74
N GLY A 234 -14.27 24.70 -19.95
CA GLY A 234 -12.98 24.27 -20.48
C GLY A 234 -12.48 22.94 -19.90
N THR A 235 -13.32 22.22 -19.17
CA THR A 235 -13.00 20.88 -18.65
C THR A 235 -13.47 19.79 -19.59
N PHE A 236 -12.90 18.60 -19.45
CA PHE A 236 -13.25 17.41 -20.21
C PHE A 236 -13.71 16.30 -19.28
N VAL A 237 -14.63 15.47 -19.78
CA VAL A 237 -15.03 14.23 -19.14
C VAL A 237 -14.69 13.07 -20.07
N THR A 238 -13.95 12.09 -19.57
CA THR A 238 -13.67 10.85 -20.30
C THR A 238 -13.95 9.64 -19.42
N CYS A 239 -13.98 8.46 -20.04
CA CYS A 239 -14.17 7.20 -19.35
C CYS A 239 -13.28 6.10 -19.90
N LEU A 240 -12.97 5.14 -19.03
CA LEU A 240 -12.26 3.91 -19.37
C LEU A 240 -12.94 2.72 -18.68
N LYS A 241 -13.15 1.64 -19.41
CA LYS A 241 -13.68 0.38 -18.88
C LYS A 241 -12.65 -0.74 -19.10
N PRO A 242 -11.61 -0.83 -18.26
CA PRO A 242 -10.55 -1.83 -18.47
C PRO A 242 -11.02 -3.27 -18.18
N ALA A 243 -12.14 -3.44 -17.47
CA ALA A 243 -12.73 -4.73 -17.15
C ALA A 243 -14.21 -4.56 -16.75
N ALA A 244 -14.62 -5.11 -15.60
CA ALA A 244 -16.00 -5.06 -15.12
C ALA A 244 -16.44 -3.70 -14.52
N VAL A 245 -15.56 -2.71 -14.45
CA VAL A 245 -15.81 -1.40 -13.85
C VAL A 245 -15.50 -0.31 -14.88
N THR A 246 -16.41 0.63 -15.05
CA THR A 246 -16.19 1.86 -15.81
C THR A 246 -15.74 2.95 -14.87
N TYR A 247 -14.62 3.59 -15.18
CA TYR A 247 -14.07 4.75 -14.49
C TYR A 247 -14.32 5.99 -15.32
N TRP A 248 -14.71 7.07 -14.67
CA TRP A 248 -14.92 8.37 -15.26
C TRP A 248 -13.99 9.38 -14.62
N VAL A 249 -13.46 10.28 -15.43
CA VAL A 249 -12.50 11.31 -15.00
C VAL A 249 -12.94 12.65 -15.53
N VAL A 250 -12.94 13.65 -14.66
CA VAL A 250 -13.06 15.07 -15.03
C VAL A 250 -11.68 15.68 -14.93
N TYR A 251 -11.21 16.31 -16.00
CA TYR A 251 -9.87 16.88 -16.05
C TYR A 251 -9.81 18.13 -16.92
N ARG A 252 -8.71 18.89 -16.82
CA ARG A 252 -8.39 20.05 -17.65
C ARG A 252 -6.94 19.94 -18.14
N PRO A 253 -6.68 19.97 -19.46
CA PRO A 253 -5.33 20.16 -19.99
C PRO A 253 -4.79 21.53 -19.59
N ARG A 254 -3.55 21.58 -19.12
CA ARG A 254 -2.85 22.83 -18.79
C ARG A 254 -1.87 23.20 -19.91
N GLU A 255 -1.51 24.48 -19.98
CA GLU A 255 -0.56 25.00 -20.98
C GLU A 255 0.86 24.42 -20.84
N ASP A 256 1.23 23.96 -19.64
CA ASP A 256 2.51 23.33 -19.33
C ASP A 256 2.58 21.84 -19.71
N GLY A 257 1.54 21.31 -20.36
CA GLY A 257 1.44 19.90 -20.77
C GLY A 257 0.99 18.95 -19.66
N LEU A 258 0.67 19.47 -18.46
CA LEU A 258 0.12 18.69 -17.37
C LEU A 258 -1.40 18.53 -17.49
N PHE A 259 -1.95 17.50 -16.87
CA PHE A 259 -3.39 17.31 -16.77
C PHE A 259 -3.85 17.54 -15.33
N GLU A 260 -4.63 18.60 -15.12
CA GLU A 260 -5.28 18.88 -13.85
C GLU A 260 -6.50 17.96 -13.70
N VAL A 261 -6.47 17.04 -12.74
CA VAL A 261 -7.62 16.17 -12.43
C VAL A 261 -8.50 16.87 -11.41
N LEU A 262 -9.80 16.93 -11.71
CA LEU A 262 -10.78 17.68 -10.93
C LEU A 262 -11.75 16.76 -10.18
N ASN A 263 -12.00 15.55 -10.70
CA ASN A 263 -12.87 14.56 -10.06
C ASN A 263 -12.73 13.20 -10.76
N GLY A 264 -13.21 12.13 -10.11
CA GLY A 264 -13.42 10.85 -10.76
C GLY A 264 -14.39 9.96 -9.99
N TRP A 265 -15.14 9.13 -10.70
CA TRP A 265 -16.06 8.16 -10.11
C TRP A 265 -16.03 6.85 -10.90
N SER A 266 -16.63 5.80 -10.34
CA SER A 266 -16.72 4.51 -11.01
C SER A 266 -18.08 3.85 -10.78
N HIS A 267 -18.47 2.98 -11.71
CA HIS A 267 -19.67 2.17 -11.59
C HIS A 267 -19.54 0.86 -12.37
N ARG A 268 -20.48 -0.07 -12.12
CA ARG A 268 -20.59 -1.34 -12.87
C ARG A 268 -21.73 -1.36 -13.90
N MET A 269 -22.40 -0.23 -14.10
CA MET A 269 -23.41 -0.10 -15.14
C MET A 269 -22.78 -0.12 -16.53
N GLU A 270 -23.49 -0.69 -17.50
CA GLU A 270 -23.15 -0.58 -18.92
C GLU A 270 -23.74 0.72 -19.48
N VAL A 271 -22.86 1.57 -20.01
CA VAL A 271 -23.26 2.80 -20.67
C VAL A 271 -23.03 2.61 -22.17
N LYS A 272 -24.10 2.62 -22.94
CA LYS A 272 -24.00 2.48 -24.41
C LYS A 272 -23.10 3.59 -24.96
N GLY A 273 -22.12 3.20 -25.78
CA GLY A 273 -21.15 4.13 -26.36
C GLY A 273 -19.90 4.38 -25.50
N THR A 274 -19.74 3.73 -24.34
CA THR A 274 -18.47 3.71 -23.57
C THR A 274 -17.70 2.40 -23.69
N GLU A 275 -18.21 1.44 -24.46
CA GLU A 275 -17.55 0.16 -24.72
C GLU A 275 -16.31 0.40 -25.60
N GLU A 276 -15.17 -0.21 -25.26
CA GLU A 276 -14.08 -0.34 -26.20
C GLU A 276 -14.62 -1.09 -27.41
N GLY A 277 -14.72 -0.41 -28.55
CA GLY A 277 -14.87 -1.13 -29.81
C GLY A 277 -13.60 -1.96 -29.94
N THR A 278 -13.72 -3.27 -29.81
CA THR A 278 -12.69 -4.17 -30.34
C THR A 278 -12.53 -3.79 -31.82
N PRO A 279 -11.30 -3.58 -32.31
CA PRO A 279 -11.06 -3.47 -33.75
C PRO A 279 -11.71 -4.61 -34.52
#